data_AF-A0A5K7ZGW0-F1
#
_entry.id   AF-A0A5K7ZGW0-F1
#
_cell.length_a   1.000
_cell.length_b   1.000
_cell.length_c   1.000
_cell.angle_alpha   90.00
_cell.angle_beta   90.00
_cell.angle_gamma   90.00
#
_symmetry.space_group_name_H-M   'P 1'
#
loop_
_entity.id
_entity.type
_entity.pdbx_description
1 polymer ?
#
loop_
_entity_poly.entity_id
_entity_poly.type
_entity_poly.pdbx_seq_one_letter_code
_entity_poly.pdbx_strand_id
1 'polypeptide(L)'
;MQETYYLDKLYPLQDDVLAIVKGLNLNFYLTGGTALGRCYLNHRYSDDLDFFMNDSDNFKAECSTAINALKNRWTCDVAATSETFARIFLRKENLTLKVDFVNDVPRHYGKIQGFPIFHRVDSWRNILSNKLCALSRSEFKMYLSQSRRVHRGNAFKWASPKNQFLMMNYKF
;
A
#
# COMPACT_ATOMS: atom_id res chain seq x y z
N MET A 1 -6.12 3.69 26.67
CA MET A 1 -6.90 4.59 25.78
C MET A 1 -6.65 4.29 24.30
N GLN A 2 -5.40 4.30 23.81
CA GLN A 2 -5.11 3.99 22.41
C GLN A 2 -5.20 2.49 22.09
N GLU A 3 -4.61 1.62 22.91
CA GLU A 3 -4.69 0.16 22.74
C GLU A 3 -6.13 -0.37 22.74
N THR A 4 -6.94 0.03 23.72
CA THR A 4 -8.37 -0.28 23.80
C THR A 4 -9.15 0.16 22.55
N TYR A 5 -8.78 1.30 21.93
CA TYR A 5 -9.40 1.71 20.68
C TYR A 5 -9.12 0.71 19.53
N TYR A 6 -7.88 0.21 19.42
CA TYR A 6 -7.54 -0.75 18.39
C TYR A 6 -8.15 -2.13 18.65
N LEU A 7 -7.94 -2.68 19.83
CA LEU A 7 -8.35 -4.04 20.16
C LEU A 7 -9.88 -4.17 20.24
N ASP A 8 -10.57 -3.18 20.79
CA ASP A 8 -12.01 -3.30 21.07
C ASP A 8 -12.89 -2.68 19.97
N LYS A 9 -12.33 -1.82 19.10
CA LYS A 9 -13.12 -1.10 18.10
C LYS A 9 -12.63 -1.29 16.67
N LEU A 10 -11.40 -0.91 16.36
CA LEU A 10 -10.92 -0.89 14.97
C LEU A 10 -10.59 -2.28 14.42
N TYR A 11 -9.90 -3.12 15.18
CA TYR A 11 -9.54 -4.47 14.74
C TYR A 11 -10.77 -5.38 14.56
N PRO A 12 -11.79 -5.33 15.43
CA PRO A 12 -13.05 -6.02 15.14
C PRO A 12 -13.69 -5.61 13.82
N LEU A 13 -13.66 -4.30 13.47
CA LEU A 13 -14.13 -3.83 12.17
C LEU A 13 -13.24 -4.33 11.02
N GLN A 14 -11.93 -4.34 11.18
CA GLN A 14 -11.01 -4.91 10.19
C GLN A 14 -11.26 -6.42 9.99
N ASP A 15 -11.50 -7.16 11.07
CA ASP A 15 -11.73 -8.60 11.05
C ASP A 15 -13.04 -8.93 10.33
N ASP A 16 -14.09 -8.14 10.57
CA ASP A 16 -15.35 -8.23 9.84
C ASP A 16 -15.16 -8.00 8.33
N VAL A 17 -14.36 -7.01 7.94
CA VAL A 17 -14.05 -6.72 6.52
C VAL A 17 -13.22 -7.84 5.90
N LEU A 18 -12.18 -8.30 6.59
CA LEU A 18 -11.33 -9.41 6.15
C LEU A 18 -12.13 -10.70 5.98
N ALA A 19 -13.07 -10.99 6.87
CA ALA A 19 -13.94 -12.15 6.78
C ALA A 19 -14.86 -12.09 5.53
N ILE A 20 -15.45 -10.93 5.24
CA ILE A 20 -16.27 -10.74 4.03
C ILE A 20 -15.43 -10.92 2.77
N VAL A 21 -14.30 -10.22 2.67
CA VAL A 21 -13.43 -10.30 1.48
C VAL A 21 -12.92 -11.74 1.28
N LYS A 22 -12.59 -12.45 2.37
CA LYS A 22 -12.22 -13.86 2.33
C LYS A 22 -13.36 -14.75 1.82
N GLY A 23 -14.60 -14.52 2.27
CA GLY A 23 -15.77 -15.29 1.84
C GLY A 23 -16.11 -15.14 0.35
N LEU A 24 -15.70 -14.02 -0.27
CA LEU A 24 -15.91 -13.78 -1.70
C LEU A 24 -14.92 -14.53 -2.61
N ASN A 25 -13.87 -15.15 -2.04
CA ASN A 25 -12.84 -15.91 -2.77
C ASN A 25 -12.21 -15.11 -3.93
N LEU A 26 -11.92 -13.83 -3.68
CA LEU A 26 -11.27 -12.92 -4.63
C LEU A 26 -9.75 -13.11 -4.64
N ASN A 27 -9.08 -12.66 -5.70
CA ASN A 27 -7.64 -12.84 -5.90
C ASN A 27 -6.77 -11.87 -5.08
N PHE A 28 -7.38 -10.98 -4.29
CA PHE A 28 -6.66 -10.05 -3.43
C PHE A 28 -5.75 -10.76 -2.42
N TYR A 29 -4.62 -10.15 -2.12
CA TYR A 29 -3.81 -10.49 -0.95
C TYR A 29 -3.62 -9.25 -0.07
N LEU A 30 -3.59 -9.45 1.24
CA LEU A 30 -3.37 -8.40 2.24
C LEU A 30 -1.88 -8.08 2.34
N THR A 31 -1.51 -6.81 2.25
CA THR A 31 -0.12 -6.35 2.40
C THR A 31 -0.06 -5.14 3.36
N GLY A 32 1.04 -4.38 3.32
CA GLY A 32 1.14 -3.10 4.00
C GLY A 32 1.36 -3.19 5.51
N GLY A 33 0.94 -2.13 6.21
CA GLY A 33 1.15 -1.97 7.65
C GLY A 33 0.39 -3.01 8.47
N THR A 34 -0.82 -3.35 8.05
CA THR A 34 -1.70 -4.25 8.79
C THR A 34 -1.27 -5.71 8.64
N ALA A 35 -0.85 -6.15 7.46
CA ALA A 35 -0.19 -7.45 7.30
C ALA A 35 1.06 -7.55 8.20
N LEU A 36 1.94 -6.55 8.16
CA LEU A 36 3.18 -6.57 8.93
C LEU A 36 2.93 -6.55 10.45
N GLY A 37 2.01 -5.70 10.91
CA GLY A 37 1.66 -5.56 12.31
C GLY A 37 0.98 -6.81 12.85
N ARG A 38 -0.07 -7.29 12.18
CA ARG A 38 -0.94 -8.33 12.74
C ARG A 38 -0.49 -9.77 12.41
N CYS A 39 0.39 -9.98 11.42
CA CYS A 39 0.85 -11.33 11.04
C CYS A 39 2.31 -11.62 11.42
N TYR A 40 3.19 -10.61 11.49
CA TYR A 40 4.64 -10.85 11.60
C TYR A 40 5.30 -10.26 12.84
N LEU A 41 5.08 -8.97 13.11
CA LEU A 41 5.95 -8.23 14.04
C LEU A 41 5.25 -7.73 15.31
N ASN A 42 3.92 -7.55 15.29
CA ASN A 42 3.14 -6.96 16.39
C ASN A 42 3.75 -5.66 16.99
N HIS A 43 4.47 -4.90 16.17
CA HIS A 43 5.32 -3.79 16.60
C HIS A 43 4.58 -2.45 16.71
N ARG A 44 3.43 -2.32 16.04
CA ARG A 44 2.59 -1.12 16.07
C ARG A 44 1.18 -1.43 15.60
N TYR A 45 0.26 -0.57 16.01
CA TYR A 45 -1.09 -0.52 15.45
C TYR A 45 -1.10 0.03 14.02
N SER A 46 -2.12 -0.34 13.25
CA SER A 46 -2.28 0.02 11.84
C SER A 46 -3.75 0.26 11.54
N ASP A 47 -4.04 1.40 10.91
CA ASP A 47 -5.41 1.89 10.75
C ASP A 47 -6.09 1.41 9.46
N ASP A 48 -5.31 0.97 8.48
CA ASP A 48 -5.76 0.76 7.10
C ASP A 48 -5.86 -0.73 6.72
N LEU A 49 -6.56 -1.05 5.63
CA LEU A 49 -6.43 -2.34 4.94
C LEU A 49 -5.94 -2.11 3.50
N ASP A 50 -4.85 -2.76 3.14
CA ASP A 50 -4.23 -2.69 1.82
C ASP A 50 -4.36 -4.04 1.10
N PHE A 51 -5.22 -4.11 0.08
CA PHE A 51 -5.44 -5.31 -0.74
C PHE A 51 -4.82 -5.14 -2.11
N PHE A 52 -3.95 -6.06 -2.49
CA PHE A 52 -3.22 -5.99 -3.75
C PHE A 52 -3.59 -7.15 -4.67
N MET A 53 -3.50 -6.91 -5.97
CA MET A 53 -3.43 -7.91 -7.04
C MET A 53 -2.19 -7.65 -7.87
N ASN A 54 -1.70 -8.68 -8.56
CA ASN A 54 -0.57 -8.57 -9.47
C ASN A 54 -1.09 -8.59 -10.91
N ASP A 55 -1.12 -7.42 -11.53
CA ASP A 55 -1.42 -7.21 -12.96
C ASP A 55 -2.64 -8.02 -13.44
N SER A 56 -3.74 -7.93 -12.70
CA SER A 56 -4.96 -8.70 -12.96
C SER A 56 -5.93 -7.93 -13.87
N ASP A 57 -6.32 -8.52 -14.99
CA ASP A 57 -7.37 -7.99 -15.87
C ASP A 57 -8.74 -7.92 -15.16
N ASN A 58 -8.95 -8.78 -14.16
CA ASN A 58 -10.21 -8.84 -13.40
C ASN A 58 -10.30 -7.83 -12.27
N PHE A 59 -9.28 -7.00 -12.06
CA PHE A 59 -9.18 -6.11 -10.89
C PHE A 59 -10.42 -5.25 -10.67
N LYS A 60 -10.96 -4.61 -11.71
CA LYS A 60 -12.17 -3.78 -11.60
C LYS A 60 -13.42 -4.56 -11.21
N ALA A 61 -13.60 -5.73 -11.81
CA ALA A 61 -14.75 -6.58 -11.53
C ALA A 61 -14.69 -7.08 -10.08
N GLU A 62 -13.52 -7.53 -9.63
CA GLU A 62 -13.32 -8.00 -8.26
C GLU A 62 -13.40 -6.88 -7.22
N CYS A 63 -12.87 -5.68 -7.52
CA CYS A 63 -13.09 -4.49 -6.69
C CYS A 63 -14.57 -4.18 -6.55
N SER A 64 -15.32 -4.22 -7.66
CA SER A 64 -16.76 -3.94 -7.65
C SER A 64 -17.52 -4.96 -6.80
N THR A 65 -17.18 -6.25 -6.92
CA THR A 65 -17.73 -7.33 -6.08
C THR A 65 -17.43 -7.10 -4.60
N ALA A 66 -16.18 -6.79 -4.24
CA ALA A 66 -15.78 -6.48 -2.87
C ALA A 66 -16.53 -5.27 -2.32
N ILE A 67 -16.51 -4.14 -3.03
CA ILE A 67 -17.14 -2.88 -2.62
C ILE A 67 -18.66 -3.06 -2.44
N ASN A 68 -19.32 -3.79 -3.34
CA ASN A 68 -20.76 -4.05 -3.24
C ASN A 68 -21.10 -4.91 -2.01
N ALA A 69 -20.31 -5.94 -1.72
CA ALA A 69 -20.50 -6.75 -0.52
C ALA A 69 -20.32 -5.93 0.77
N LEU A 70 -19.34 -5.02 0.79
CA LEU A 70 -19.07 -4.16 1.94
C LEU A 70 -20.17 -3.09 2.14
N LYS A 71 -20.70 -2.54 1.04
CA LYS A 71 -21.84 -1.59 1.04
C LYS A 71 -23.11 -2.16 1.67
N ASN A 72 -23.30 -3.48 1.59
CA ASN A 72 -24.47 -4.12 2.21
C ASN A 72 -24.42 -4.11 3.74
N ARG A 73 -23.25 -3.88 4.35
CA ARG A 73 -23.07 -3.93 5.81
C ARG A 73 -22.73 -2.58 6.43
N TRP A 74 -22.09 -1.68 5.68
CA TRP A 74 -21.65 -0.37 6.17
C TRP A 74 -21.84 0.74 5.14
N THR A 75 -21.93 1.98 5.63
CA THR A 75 -21.80 3.16 4.78
C THR A 75 -20.40 3.18 4.16
N CYS A 76 -20.35 3.24 2.83
CA CYS A 76 -19.11 3.15 2.07
C CYS A 76 -18.97 4.36 1.14
N ASP A 77 -18.03 5.24 1.47
CA ASP A 77 -17.67 6.38 0.64
C ASP A 77 -16.57 5.96 -0.35
N VAL A 78 -16.85 6.02 -1.65
CA VAL A 78 -15.82 5.76 -2.68
C VAL A 78 -15.05 7.05 -2.93
N ALA A 79 -13.79 7.09 -2.53
CA ALA A 79 -12.98 8.32 -2.57
C ALA A 79 -12.20 8.48 -3.88
N ALA A 80 -11.74 7.37 -4.47
CA ALA A 80 -11.02 7.37 -5.74
C ALA A 80 -11.14 6.01 -6.42
N THR A 81 -11.22 6.01 -7.75
CA THR A 81 -11.22 4.80 -8.59
C THR A 81 -10.49 5.07 -9.90
N SER A 82 -9.67 4.13 -10.35
CA SER A 82 -9.00 4.12 -11.65
C SER A 82 -8.88 2.68 -12.18
N GLU A 83 -8.16 2.48 -13.28
CA GLU A 83 -7.89 1.15 -13.85
C GLU A 83 -7.15 0.20 -12.88
N THR A 84 -6.29 0.75 -12.01
CA THR A 84 -5.39 -0.04 -11.17
C THR A 84 -5.50 0.31 -9.68
N PHE A 85 -6.50 1.11 -9.31
CA PHE A 85 -6.65 1.58 -7.94
C PHE A 85 -8.10 1.83 -7.57
N ALA A 86 -8.48 1.47 -6.35
CA ALA A 86 -9.73 1.92 -5.73
C ALA A 86 -9.50 2.19 -4.24
N ARG A 87 -10.03 3.30 -3.73
CA ARG A 87 -10.02 3.65 -2.31
C ARG A 87 -11.43 3.88 -1.83
N ILE A 88 -11.77 3.23 -0.72
CA ILE A 88 -13.03 3.43 -0.02
C ILE A 88 -12.81 3.76 1.44
N PHE A 89 -13.78 4.42 2.04
CA PHE A 89 -13.88 4.61 3.49
C PHE A 89 -15.16 3.95 3.98
N LEU A 90 -15.00 2.96 4.86
CA LEU A 90 -16.12 2.31 5.54
C LEU A 90 -16.38 3.02 6.87
N ARG A 91 -17.65 3.37 7.12
CA ARG A 91 -18.07 4.01 8.37
C ARG A 91 -18.96 3.08 9.18
N LYS A 92 -18.60 2.89 10.44
CA LYS A 92 -19.39 2.17 11.44
C LYS A 92 -19.40 3.01 12.71
N GLU A 93 -20.55 3.59 13.04
CA GLU A 93 -20.68 4.52 14.18
C GLU A 93 -19.64 5.66 14.07
N ASN A 94 -18.78 5.82 15.06
CA ASN A 94 -17.71 6.83 15.09
C ASN A 94 -16.37 6.32 14.50
N LEU A 95 -16.35 5.12 13.92
CA LEU A 95 -15.16 4.54 13.29
C LEU A 95 -15.17 4.80 11.79
N THR A 96 -14.00 5.10 11.25
CA THR A 96 -13.74 5.17 9.82
C THR A 96 -12.56 4.26 9.50
N LEU A 97 -12.77 3.28 8.64
CA LEU A 97 -11.74 2.36 8.16
C LEU A 97 -11.44 2.66 6.69
N LYS A 98 -10.18 2.96 6.38
CA LYS A 98 -9.71 3.10 4.99
C LYS A 98 -9.39 1.74 4.43
N VAL A 99 -9.87 1.47 3.22
CA VAL A 99 -9.55 0.26 2.46
C VAL A 99 -9.07 0.65 1.07
N ASP A 100 -7.87 0.22 0.74
CA ASP A 100 -7.23 0.43 -0.55
C ASP A 100 -7.14 -0.89 -1.31
N PHE A 101 -7.58 -0.86 -2.56
CA PHE A 101 -7.38 -1.91 -3.54
C PHE A 101 -6.40 -1.42 -4.60
N VAL A 102 -5.35 -2.19 -4.85
CA VAL A 102 -4.27 -1.82 -5.78
C VAL A 102 -3.98 -2.97 -6.74
N ASN A 103 -3.88 -2.67 -8.03
CA ASN A 103 -3.37 -3.58 -9.04
C ASN A 103 -1.92 -3.18 -9.35
N ASP A 104 -0.95 -3.90 -8.78
CA ASP A 104 0.47 -3.60 -8.91
C ASP A 104 1.16 -4.53 -9.93
N VAL A 105 2.36 -4.18 -10.39
CA VAL A 105 3.11 -4.89 -11.45
C VAL A 105 4.20 -5.82 -10.86
N PRO A 106 4.72 -6.82 -11.59
CA PRO A 106 4.75 -8.23 -11.15
C PRO A 106 5.92 -8.60 -10.25
N ARG A 107 6.73 -7.63 -9.80
CA ARG A 107 7.96 -7.93 -9.04
C ARG A 107 7.61 -8.19 -7.57
N HIS A 108 6.98 -9.34 -7.35
CA HIS A 108 6.61 -9.84 -6.04
C HIS A 108 7.70 -10.76 -5.51
N TYR A 109 8.25 -10.43 -4.34
CA TYR A 109 9.27 -11.24 -3.67
C TYR A 109 8.63 -12.20 -2.66
N GLY A 110 8.96 -13.49 -2.77
CA GLY A 110 8.40 -14.50 -1.87
C GLY A 110 7.00 -14.94 -2.28
N LYS A 111 6.40 -15.82 -1.46
CA LYS A 111 5.10 -16.44 -1.72
C LYS A 111 4.04 -15.80 -0.82
N ILE A 112 2.81 -15.75 -1.31
CA ILE A 112 1.63 -15.47 -0.48
C ILE A 112 1.52 -16.54 0.62
N GLN A 113 1.21 -16.11 1.83
CA GLN A 113 1.13 -16.92 3.04
C GLN A 113 -0.28 -16.90 3.60
N GLY A 114 -0.70 -17.98 4.26
CA GLY A 114 -1.97 -18.03 4.98
C GLY A 114 -1.80 -17.71 6.46
N PHE A 115 -2.69 -16.89 7.01
CA PHE A 115 -2.77 -16.58 8.44
C PHE A 115 -4.20 -16.74 8.95
N PRO A 116 -4.41 -16.87 10.28
CA PRO A 116 -5.76 -16.96 10.85
C PRO A 116 -6.65 -15.76 10.48
N ILE A 117 -6.10 -14.54 10.47
CA ILE A 117 -6.85 -13.31 10.16
C ILE A 117 -7.25 -13.23 8.68
N PHE A 118 -6.42 -13.76 7.77
CA PHE A 118 -6.66 -13.70 6.34
C PHE A 118 -5.85 -14.77 5.59
N HIS A 119 -6.50 -15.40 4.62
CA HIS A 119 -5.97 -16.59 3.92
C HIS A 119 -4.89 -16.27 2.86
N ARG A 120 -4.77 -15.01 2.43
CA ARG A 120 -3.82 -14.56 1.41
C ARG A 120 -3.09 -13.31 1.91
N VAL A 121 -1.96 -13.48 2.58
CA VAL A 121 -1.14 -12.39 3.12
C VAL A 121 0.20 -12.35 2.41
N ASP A 122 0.64 -11.15 2.10
CA ASP A 122 1.93 -10.89 1.49
C ASP A 122 3.09 -11.34 2.40
N SER A 123 4.23 -11.71 1.80
CA SER A 123 5.41 -12.11 2.55
C SER A 123 6.07 -10.90 3.21
N TRP A 124 6.61 -11.07 4.42
CA TRP A 124 7.37 -10.00 5.09
C TRP A 124 8.52 -9.46 4.22
N ARG A 125 9.12 -10.30 3.36
CA ARG A 125 10.17 -9.90 2.41
C ARG A 125 9.64 -8.91 1.39
N ASN A 126 8.50 -9.21 0.75
CA ASN A 126 7.88 -8.31 -0.21
C ASN A 126 7.47 -6.98 0.45
N ILE A 127 6.81 -7.07 1.62
CA ILE A 127 6.36 -5.89 2.36
C ILE A 127 7.54 -4.97 2.69
N LEU A 128 8.66 -5.55 3.15
CA LEU A 128 9.88 -4.79 3.44
C LEU A 128 10.51 -4.20 2.17
N SER A 129 10.62 -4.99 1.10
CA SER A 129 11.12 -4.52 -0.20
C SER A 129 10.30 -3.35 -0.73
N ASN A 130 8.97 -3.43 -0.69
CA ASN A 130 8.07 -2.37 -1.12
C ASN A 130 8.21 -1.11 -0.27
N LYS A 131 8.36 -1.25 1.05
CA LYS A 131 8.64 -0.12 1.96
C LYS A 131 9.95 0.58 1.63
N LEU A 132 11.03 -0.18 1.44
CA LEU A 132 12.34 0.38 1.07
C LEU A 132 12.30 1.08 -0.30
N CYS A 133 11.62 0.48 -1.28
CA CYS A 133 11.42 1.10 -2.59
C CYS A 133 10.56 2.36 -2.52
N ALA A 134 9.55 2.41 -1.66
CA ALA A 134 8.73 3.61 -1.47
C ALA A 134 9.55 4.75 -0.83
N LEU A 135 10.40 4.44 0.15
CA LEU A 135 11.29 5.42 0.78
C LEU A 135 12.27 6.02 -0.23
N SER A 136 12.97 5.19 -1.00
CA SER A 136 13.94 5.69 -1.99
C SER A 136 13.31 6.55 -3.07
N ARG A 137 12.09 6.22 -3.52
CA ARG A 137 11.32 7.07 -4.46
C ARG A 137 10.95 8.43 -3.83
N SER A 138 10.56 8.44 -2.56
CA SER A 138 10.18 9.67 -1.85
C SER A 138 11.38 10.60 -1.67
N GLU A 139 12.53 10.06 -1.28
CA GLU A 139 13.79 10.81 -1.15
C GLU A 139 14.25 11.36 -2.50
N PHE A 140 14.17 10.54 -3.56
CA PHE A 140 14.49 10.96 -4.92
C PHE A 140 13.59 12.10 -5.42
N LYS A 141 12.27 12.01 -5.17
CA LYS A 141 11.33 13.09 -5.53
C LYS A 141 11.62 14.38 -4.74
N MET A 142 11.99 14.27 -3.47
CA MET A 142 12.40 15.41 -2.66
C MET A 142 13.67 16.05 -3.25
N TYR A 143 14.68 15.27 -3.61
CA TYR A 143 15.89 15.76 -4.27
C TYR A 143 15.58 16.52 -5.57
N LEU A 144 14.75 15.95 -6.45
CA LEU A 144 14.34 16.62 -7.70
C LEU A 144 13.57 17.93 -7.45
N SER A 145 12.76 17.99 -6.39
CA SER A 145 12.05 19.22 -6.03
C SER A 145 13.02 20.32 -5.56
N GLN A 146 14.05 19.96 -4.80
CA GLN A 146 15.09 20.89 -4.35
C GLN A 146 15.95 21.37 -5.51
N SER A 147 16.39 20.47 -6.39
CA SER A 147 17.18 20.85 -7.56
C SER A 147 16.40 21.80 -8.47
N ARG A 148 15.13 21.52 -8.78
CA ARG A 148 14.27 22.45 -9.56
C ARG A 148 14.08 23.81 -8.89
N ARG A 149 14.04 23.87 -7.56
CA ARG A 149 13.91 25.13 -6.79
C ARG A 149 15.21 25.94 -6.83
N VAL A 150 16.37 25.28 -6.77
CA VAL A 150 17.69 25.91 -6.96
C VAL A 150 17.86 26.44 -8.39
N HIS A 151 17.35 25.72 -9.41
CA HIS A 151 17.47 26.12 -10.82
C HIS A 151 16.49 27.26 -11.22
N ARG A 152 15.42 27.50 -10.48
CA ARG A 152 14.55 28.68 -10.68
C ARG A 152 15.08 29.94 -9.98
N GLY A 153 16.02 29.80 -9.05
CA GLY A 153 16.65 30.91 -8.34
C GLY A 153 17.96 31.41 -8.98
N ASN A 154 18.67 30.55 -9.72
CA ASN A 154 19.93 30.89 -10.36
C ASN A 154 19.94 30.39 -11.80
N ALA A 155 20.12 31.30 -12.76
CA ALA A 155 20.42 30.98 -14.15
C ALA A 155 21.80 30.29 -14.21
N PHE A 156 21.82 28.96 -14.07
CA PHE A 156 23.03 28.17 -14.21
C PHE A 156 23.35 28.05 -15.70
N LYS A 157 24.40 28.75 -16.15
CA LYS A 157 24.95 28.58 -17.50
C LYS A 157 25.60 27.21 -17.58
N TRP A 158 25.07 26.33 -18.43
CA TRP A 158 25.79 25.13 -18.85
C TRP A 158 27.04 25.56 -19.63
N ALA A 159 28.22 25.31 -19.09
CA ALA A 159 29.44 25.30 -19.89
C ALA A 159 29.37 24.11 -20.85
N SER A 160 29.70 24.35 -22.12
CA SER A 160 29.57 23.40 -23.22
C SER A 160 30.38 22.12 -23.01
N PRO A 161 29.98 20.99 -23.63
CA PRO A 161 30.58 19.68 -23.39
C PRO A 161 31.92 19.55 -24.15
N LYS A 162 33.02 19.79 -23.45
CA LYS A 162 34.35 19.26 -23.81
C LYS A 162 35.13 18.89 -22.55
N ASN A 163 34.86 17.69 -22.04
CA ASN A 163 35.86 16.72 -21.54
C ASN A 163 35.14 15.60 -20.78
N GLN A 164 34.91 14.50 -21.49
CA GLN A 164 34.72 13.18 -20.88
C GLN A 164 36.02 12.71 -20.24
N PHE A 165 35.89 11.79 -19.29
CA PHE A 165 36.93 11.03 -18.59
C PHE A 165 37.69 11.77 -17.48
N LEU A 166 37.32 11.48 -16.23
CA LEU A 166 38.27 10.82 -15.32
C LEU A 166 37.56 10.11 -14.15
N MET A 167 37.94 8.84 -14.02
CA MET A 167 37.75 7.83 -12.98
C MET A 167 37.39 8.30 -11.56
N MET A 168 36.47 7.54 -10.92
CA MET A 168 36.55 7.25 -9.50
C MET A 168 36.36 5.73 -9.27
N ASN A 169 37.49 5.11 -8.92
CA ASN A 169 37.60 3.74 -8.44
C ASN A 169 36.91 3.59 -7.09
N TYR A 170 36.06 2.58 -6.94
CA TYR A 170 35.76 1.99 -5.63
C TYR A 170 36.30 0.55 -5.64
N LYS A 171 37.29 0.31 -4.78
CA LYS A 171 37.71 -1.03 -4.35
C LYS A 171 36.71 -1.52 -3.31
N PHE A 172 36.53 -2.86 -3.30
CA PHE A 172 35.64 -3.67 -2.45
C PHE A 172 35.50 -3.22 -0.99
#